data_AF-A0A938HQV8-F1
#
_entry.id   AF-A0A938HQV8-F1
#
_cell.length_a   1.000
_cell.length_b   1.000
_cell.length_c   1.000
_cell.angle_alpha   90.00
_cell.angle_beta   90.00
_cell.angle_gamma   90.00
#
_symmetry.space_group_name_H-M   'P 1'
#
loop_
_entity.id
_entity.type
_entity.pdbx_description
1 polymer ?
#
loop_
_entity_poly.entity_id
_entity_poly.type
_entity_poly.pdbx_seq_one_letter_code
_entity_poly.pdbx_strand_id
1 'polypeptide(L)'
;ERHLRKVNSSVAVEGIVADLNYTNVQRLLEGIDLIVDGLDNLETRYILNDASLKHGVPWIYGAAIASQGMTMTVIPGETPCLRCAFPDLPDAGSTLTCDTAGVISAAPMIIASLQFVEAVKLLTGRRAELRPGLTVLDVWDGSTYSFVPERSETCPACHGRYEFLEARSGTRTTSLCGQNSVQVLSTAAGKLSLGEVAGRLEHLGPVSYSRFMLRFEVDGHEIVLFPDGRAIVKGTTDETVARALYAQYVGA
;
A
#
# COMPACT_ATOMS: atom_id res chain seq x y z
N GLU A 1 4.13 10.95 14.28
CA GLU A 1 5.27 11.33 15.16
C GLU A 1 4.88 11.91 16.52
N ARG A 2 4.23 13.09 16.60
CA ARG A 2 3.99 13.79 17.88
C ARG A 2 3.35 12.92 18.97
N HIS A 3 2.38 12.08 18.61
CA HIS A 3 1.74 11.16 19.55
C HIS A 3 2.71 10.08 20.06
N LEU A 4 3.42 9.40 19.17
CA LEU A 4 4.38 8.34 19.52
C LEU A 4 5.50 8.84 20.43
N ARG A 5 6.03 10.05 20.17
CA ARG A 5 7.06 10.68 21.04
C ARG A 5 6.56 11.01 22.45
N LYS A 6 5.25 11.20 22.64
CA LYS A 6 4.65 11.35 23.99
C LYS A 6 4.55 10.02 24.72
N VAL A 7 4.35 8.92 23.98
CA VAL A 7 4.29 7.56 24.55
C VAL A 7 5.68 7.10 24.99
N ASN A 8 6.68 7.27 24.12
CA ASN A 8 8.06 6.97 24.45
C ASN A 8 9.00 7.95 23.72
N SER A 9 9.67 8.82 24.46
CA SER A 9 10.58 9.83 23.89
C SER A 9 12.00 9.30 23.66
N SER A 10 12.33 8.09 24.10
CA SER A 10 13.68 7.50 23.90
C SER A 10 13.87 6.87 22.52
N VAL A 11 12.78 6.65 21.76
CA VAL A 11 12.84 6.08 20.41
C VAL A 11 12.93 7.16 19.34
N ALA A 12 13.73 6.91 18.31
CA ALA A 12 13.72 7.71 17.10
C ALA A 12 12.45 7.39 16.29
N VAL A 13 11.74 8.43 15.84
CA VAL A 13 10.56 8.29 14.99
C VAL A 13 10.72 9.23 13.80
N GLU A 14 10.72 8.65 12.61
CA GLU A 14 10.77 9.36 11.33
C GLU A 14 9.46 9.08 10.57
N GLY A 15 8.69 10.13 10.31
CA GLY A 15 7.50 10.07 9.47
C GLY A 15 7.84 10.44 8.03
N ILE A 16 7.60 9.52 7.12
CA ILE A 16 7.80 9.75 5.69
C ILE A 16 6.43 10.01 5.06
N VAL A 17 6.21 11.24 4.61
CA VAL A 17 4.99 11.61 3.88
C VAL A 17 5.18 11.24 2.41
N ALA A 18 4.86 9.99 2.09
CA ALA A 18 4.89 9.46 0.73
C ALA A 18 3.85 8.34 0.60
N ASP A 19 3.35 8.16 -0.62
CA ASP A 19 2.59 6.96 -0.98
C ASP A 19 3.57 5.87 -1.40
N LEU A 20 3.50 4.69 -0.79
CA LEU A 20 4.43 3.60 -1.08
C LEU A 20 4.13 3.02 -2.47
N ASN A 21 5.12 2.99 -3.34
CA ASN A 21 4.96 2.46 -4.70
C ASN A 21 6.28 1.89 -5.24
N TYR A 22 6.23 1.26 -6.41
CA TYR A 22 7.39 0.57 -7.01
C TYR A 22 8.60 1.49 -7.28
N THR A 23 8.40 2.80 -7.42
CA THR A 23 9.49 3.75 -7.66
C THR A 23 10.25 4.14 -6.40
N ASN A 24 9.61 4.06 -5.23
CA ASN A 24 10.20 4.53 -3.98
C ASN A 24 10.42 3.43 -2.94
N VAL A 25 9.74 2.28 -3.05
CA VAL A 25 9.79 1.19 -2.06
C VAL A 25 11.22 0.73 -1.77
N GLN A 26 12.05 0.58 -2.80
CA GLN A 26 13.42 0.11 -2.63
C GLN A 26 14.24 1.07 -1.76
N ARG A 27 14.13 2.38 -2.02
CA ARG A 27 14.80 3.41 -1.22
C ARG A 27 14.23 3.51 0.19
N LEU A 28 12.92 3.34 0.35
CA LEU A 28 12.26 3.42 1.66
C LEU A 28 12.58 2.24 2.57
N LEU A 29 12.99 1.10 1.99
CA LEU A 29 13.39 -0.09 2.74
C LEU A 29 14.90 -0.17 3.00
N GLU A 30 15.69 0.82 2.58
CA GLU A 30 17.13 0.86 2.86
C GLU A 30 17.39 0.91 4.38
N GLY A 31 18.14 -0.08 4.89
CA GLY A 31 18.49 -0.17 6.30
C GLY A 31 17.35 -0.60 7.23
N ILE A 32 16.24 -1.11 6.69
CA ILE A 32 15.12 -1.63 7.49
C ILE A 32 15.31 -3.11 7.81
N ASP A 33 15.23 -3.47 9.09
CA ASP A 33 15.37 -4.85 9.57
C ASP A 33 14.06 -5.64 9.53
N LEU A 34 12.92 -4.95 9.64
CA LEU A 34 11.59 -5.54 9.72
C LEU A 34 10.52 -4.56 9.24
N ILE A 35 9.54 -5.07 8.52
CA ILE A 35 8.38 -4.31 8.03
C ILE A 35 7.11 -4.80 8.74
N VAL A 36 6.26 -3.87 9.18
CA VAL A 36 4.93 -4.17 9.71
C VAL A 36 3.88 -3.53 8.79
N ASP A 37 3.02 -4.36 8.20
CA ASP A 37 2.00 -3.90 7.25
C ASP A 37 0.85 -3.18 7.96
N GLY A 38 0.55 -1.97 7.51
CA GLY A 38 -0.65 -1.20 7.88
C GLY A 38 -1.35 -0.62 6.65
N LEU A 39 -1.11 -1.20 5.48
CA LEU A 39 -1.69 -0.77 4.20
C LEU A 39 -3.15 -1.22 4.11
N ASP A 40 -3.94 -0.49 3.33
CA ASP A 40 -5.33 -0.80 2.99
C ASP A 40 -5.49 -1.23 1.51
N ASN A 41 -4.41 -1.20 0.73
CA ASN A 41 -4.41 -1.51 -0.69
C ASN A 41 -3.61 -2.79 -1.00
N LEU A 42 -4.29 -3.77 -1.64
CA LEU A 42 -3.67 -5.02 -2.08
C LEU A 42 -2.49 -4.80 -3.01
N GLU A 43 -2.60 -3.98 -4.05
CA GLU A 43 -1.52 -3.76 -5.03
C GLU A 43 -0.23 -3.30 -4.34
N THR A 44 -0.35 -2.42 -3.35
CA THR A 44 0.79 -1.92 -2.56
C THR A 44 1.41 -3.02 -1.70
N ARG A 45 0.61 -3.97 -1.20
CA ARG A 45 1.11 -5.15 -0.49
C ARG A 45 1.87 -6.11 -1.41
N TYR A 46 1.50 -6.23 -2.69
CA TYR A 46 2.30 -7.02 -3.66
C TYR A 46 3.63 -6.34 -3.99
N ILE A 47 3.64 -5.01 -4.12
CA ILE A 47 4.89 -4.22 -4.23
C ILE A 47 5.78 -4.46 -3.00
N LEU A 48 5.20 -4.40 -1.80
CA LEU A 48 5.92 -4.62 -0.54
C LEU A 48 6.46 -6.05 -0.44
N ASN A 49 5.67 -7.04 -0.84
CA ASN A 49 6.08 -8.45 -0.88
C ASN A 49 7.29 -8.65 -1.79
N ASP A 50 7.23 -8.14 -3.02
CA ASP A 50 8.34 -8.28 -3.96
C ASP A 50 9.59 -7.56 -3.46
N ALA A 51 9.45 -6.38 -2.85
CA ALA A 51 10.59 -5.66 -2.25
C ALA A 51 11.19 -6.41 -1.06
N SER A 52 10.35 -6.93 -0.17
CA SER A 52 10.77 -7.77 0.97
C SER A 52 11.57 -8.98 0.50
N LEU A 53 11.06 -9.72 -0.50
CA LEU A 53 11.74 -10.89 -1.04
C LEU A 53 13.05 -10.54 -1.75
N LYS A 54 13.10 -9.43 -2.48
CA LYS A 54 14.30 -8.95 -3.16
C LYS A 54 15.42 -8.54 -2.21
N HIS A 55 15.06 -7.86 -1.12
CA HIS A 55 16.02 -7.33 -0.15
C HIS A 55 16.30 -8.27 1.03
N GLY A 56 15.56 -9.37 1.15
CA GLY A 56 15.70 -10.31 2.27
C GLY A 56 15.16 -9.76 3.59
N VAL A 57 14.29 -8.75 3.55
CA VAL A 57 13.73 -8.10 4.74
C VAL A 57 12.44 -8.80 5.13
N PRO A 58 12.31 -9.40 6.33
CA PRO A 58 11.05 -9.99 6.77
C PRO A 58 9.94 -8.96 6.92
N TRP A 59 8.70 -9.38 6.72
CA TRP A 59 7.54 -8.52 6.93
C TRP A 59 6.36 -9.26 7.51
N ILE A 60 5.48 -8.52 8.19
CA ILE A 60 4.31 -9.08 8.85
C ILE A 60 3.07 -8.49 8.22
N TYR A 61 2.41 -9.30 7.38
CA TYR A 61 1.16 -8.97 6.73
C TYR A 61 0.04 -8.77 7.74
N GLY A 62 -0.81 -7.77 7.50
CA GLY A 62 -1.99 -7.44 8.28
C GLY A 62 -3.10 -6.93 7.38
N ALA A 63 -4.30 -7.47 7.54
CA ALA A 63 -5.49 -7.00 6.84
C ALA A 63 -6.72 -7.10 7.75
N ALA A 64 -7.71 -6.26 7.50
CA ALA A 64 -9.02 -6.35 8.15
C ALA A 64 -10.11 -5.88 7.18
N ILE A 65 -11.25 -6.55 7.20
CA ILE A 65 -12.44 -6.20 6.43
C ILE A 65 -13.69 -6.72 7.12
N ALA A 66 -14.76 -5.93 7.19
CA ALA A 66 -15.96 -6.24 7.96
C ALA A 66 -15.59 -6.65 9.41
N SER A 67 -15.91 -7.87 9.82
CA SER A 67 -15.53 -8.46 11.12
C SER A 67 -14.22 -9.24 11.08
N GLN A 68 -13.65 -9.48 9.91
CA GLN A 68 -12.52 -10.38 9.74
C GLN A 68 -11.19 -9.63 9.79
N GLY A 69 -10.20 -10.26 10.41
CA GLY A 69 -8.81 -9.85 10.44
C GLY A 69 -7.91 -10.99 9.99
N MET A 70 -6.81 -10.67 9.30
CA MET A 70 -5.83 -11.64 8.82
C MET A 70 -4.41 -11.17 9.13
N THR A 71 -3.51 -12.12 9.43
CA THR A 71 -2.09 -11.82 9.60
C THR A 71 -1.22 -13.02 9.24
N MET A 72 -0.05 -12.76 8.67
CA MET A 72 0.94 -13.77 8.29
C MET A 72 2.34 -13.18 8.40
N THR A 73 3.26 -13.94 8.99
CA THR A 73 4.69 -13.58 9.02
C THR A 73 5.38 -14.13 7.78
N VAL A 74 5.99 -13.26 6.98
CA VAL A 74 6.74 -13.63 5.77
C VAL A 74 8.23 -13.41 6.01
N ILE A 75 8.99 -14.50 5.95
CA ILE A 75 10.45 -14.52 6.03
C ILE A 75 10.98 -14.99 4.67
N PRO A 76 11.63 -14.11 3.88
CA PRO A 76 12.17 -14.46 2.58
C PRO A 76 13.02 -15.74 2.60
N GLY A 77 12.68 -16.69 1.74
CA GLY A 77 13.38 -17.98 1.64
C GLY A 77 13.00 -19.03 2.67
N GLU A 78 12.34 -18.66 3.78
CA GLU A 78 11.98 -19.59 4.87
C GLU A 78 10.48 -19.91 4.90
N THR A 79 9.61 -18.91 4.75
CA THR A 79 8.15 -19.10 4.79
C THR A 79 7.50 -18.88 3.42
N PRO A 80 6.24 -19.30 3.21
CA PRO A 80 5.45 -18.86 2.06
C PRO A 80 5.36 -17.32 2.03
N CYS A 81 5.40 -16.75 0.82
CA CYS A 81 5.20 -15.31 0.62
C CYS A 81 3.72 -14.99 0.37
N LEU A 82 3.38 -13.70 0.23
CA LEU A 82 2.00 -13.29 -0.07
C LEU A 82 1.47 -13.94 -1.35
N ARG A 83 2.31 -14.06 -2.39
CA ARG A 83 1.94 -14.73 -3.65
C ARG A 83 1.83 -16.25 -3.55
N CYS A 84 2.31 -16.86 -2.47
CA CYS A 84 2.00 -18.27 -2.19
C CYS A 84 0.59 -18.40 -1.60
N ALA A 85 0.17 -17.45 -0.77
CA ALA A 85 -1.17 -17.44 -0.17
C ALA A 85 -2.25 -16.93 -1.14
N PHE A 86 -1.91 -15.92 -1.94
CA PHE A 86 -2.79 -15.22 -2.87
C PHE A 86 -2.04 -15.04 -4.21
N PRO A 87 -2.09 -16.04 -5.11
CA PRO A 87 -1.26 -16.06 -6.32
C PRO A 87 -1.43 -14.85 -7.24
N ASP A 88 -2.67 -14.42 -7.43
CA ASP A 88 -3.07 -13.39 -8.37
C ASP A 88 -3.76 -12.24 -7.63
N LEU A 89 -3.57 -11.02 -8.14
CA LEU A 89 -4.40 -9.89 -7.74
C LEU A 89 -5.84 -10.17 -8.19
N PRO A 90 -6.84 -10.04 -7.31
CA PRO A 90 -8.23 -10.11 -7.71
C PRO A 90 -8.55 -9.01 -8.73
N ASP A 91 -9.48 -9.28 -9.64
CA ASP A 91 -9.98 -8.27 -10.59
C ASP A 91 -10.47 -7.03 -9.83
N ALA A 92 -10.26 -5.84 -10.40
CA ALA A 92 -10.71 -4.60 -9.79
C ALA A 92 -12.23 -4.65 -9.50
N GLY A 93 -12.62 -4.42 -8.24
CA GLY A 93 -14.01 -4.47 -7.80
C GLY A 93 -14.59 -5.86 -7.53
N SER A 94 -13.81 -6.94 -7.71
CA SER A 94 -14.25 -8.31 -7.40
C SER A 94 -14.23 -8.65 -5.90
N THR A 95 -13.55 -7.82 -5.09
CA THR A 95 -13.46 -8.00 -3.64
C THR A 95 -14.11 -6.83 -2.91
N LEU A 96 -14.75 -7.14 -1.79
CA LEU A 96 -15.20 -6.12 -0.85
C LEU A 96 -13.98 -5.35 -0.33
N THR A 97 -14.19 -4.09 0.03
CA THR A 97 -13.14 -3.19 0.53
C THR A 97 -13.55 -2.65 1.89
N CYS A 98 -12.60 -2.14 2.67
CA CYS A 98 -12.89 -1.49 3.95
C CYS A 98 -13.95 -0.40 3.83
N ASP A 99 -13.98 0.32 2.70
CA ASP A 99 -14.92 1.41 2.47
C ASP A 99 -16.31 0.91 2.01
N THR A 100 -16.39 -0.24 1.33
CA THR A 100 -17.67 -0.78 0.84
C THR A 100 -18.33 -1.74 1.84
N ALA A 101 -17.55 -2.52 2.58
CA ALA A 101 -18.04 -3.44 3.61
C ALA A 101 -18.00 -2.84 5.02
N GLY A 102 -17.27 -1.74 5.22
CA GLY A 102 -16.92 -1.27 6.55
C GLY A 102 -15.86 -2.14 7.22
N VAL A 103 -15.39 -1.69 8.38
CA VAL A 103 -14.49 -2.46 9.25
C VAL A 103 -14.92 -2.24 10.70
N ILE A 104 -15.13 -3.32 11.44
CA ILE A 104 -15.29 -3.27 12.88
C ILE A 104 -13.92 -2.91 13.47
N SER A 105 -13.82 -1.76 14.14
CA SER A 105 -12.57 -1.20 14.65
C SER A 105 -11.74 -2.16 15.51
N ALA A 106 -12.38 -3.11 16.20
CA ALA A 106 -11.70 -4.15 16.96
C ALA A 106 -10.82 -5.07 16.09
N ALA A 107 -11.21 -5.35 14.84
CA ALA A 107 -10.47 -6.24 13.95
C ALA A 107 -9.04 -5.74 13.66
N PRO A 108 -8.81 -4.52 13.11
CA PRO A 108 -7.46 -4.03 12.89
C PRO A 108 -6.68 -3.83 14.19
N MET A 109 -7.33 -3.55 15.33
CA MET A 109 -6.64 -3.44 16.63
C MET A 109 -6.08 -4.79 17.10
N ILE A 110 -6.86 -5.87 16.97
CA ILE A 110 -6.43 -7.22 17.29
C ILE A 110 -5.31 -7.65 16.34
N ILE A 111 -5.45 -7.41 15.03
CA ILE A 111 -4.43 -7.73 14.05
C ILE A 111 -3.13 -6.97 14.30
N ALA A 112 -3.17 -5.68 14.59
CA ALA A 112 -1.99 -4.90 14.95
C ALA A 112 -1.29 -5.45 16.20
N SER A 113 -2.06 -5.92 17.19
CA SER A 113 -1.51 -6.56 18.40
C SER A 113 -0.81 -7.88 18.08
N LEU A 114 -1.42 -8.69 17.20
CA LEU A 114 -0.82 -9.95 16.74
C LEU A 114 0.45 -9.70 15.90
N GLN A 115 0.45 -8.67 15.06
CA GLN A 115 1.65 -8.27 14.30
C GLN A 115 2.77 -7.80 15.24
N PHE A 116 2.43 -7.01 16.25
CA PHE A 116 3.41 -6.53 17.24
C PHE A 116 4.11 -7.69 17.96
N VAL A 117 3.38 -8.73 18.35
CA VAL A 117 3.97 -9.92 19.01
C VAL A 117 4.94 -10.65 18.07
N GLU A 118 4.61 -10.81 16.79
CA GLU A 118 5.52 -11.42 15.81
C GLU A 118 6.76 -10.54 15.56
N ALA A 119 6.58 -9.22 15.56
CA ALA A 119 7.69 -8.27 15.44
C ALA A 119 8.68 -8.41 16.60
N VAL A 120 8.17 -8.46 17.83
CA VAL A 120 9.00 -8.70 19.03
C VAL A 120 9.74 -10.02 18.92
N LYS A 121 9.09 -11.09 18.49
CA LYS A 121 9.74 -12.41 18.33
C LYS A 121 10.87 -12.36 17.30
N LEU A 122 10.66 -11.73 16.14
CA LEU A 122 11.69 -11.57 15.11
C LEU A 122 12.89 -10.76 15.62
N LEU A 123 12.62 -9.59 16.22
CA LEU A 123 13.66 -8.67 16.68
C LEU A 123 14.45 -9.19 17.89
N THR A 124 13.85 -10.09 18.68
CA THR A 124 14.52 -10.74 19.83
C THR A 124 15.12 -12.11 19.50
N GLY A 125 15.04 -12.55 18.24
CA GLY A 125 15.61 -13.83 17.79
C GLY A 125 14.78 -15.08 18.13
N ARG A 126 13.55 -14.93 18.63
CA ARG A 126 12.62 -16.02 18.99
C ARG A 126 11.85 -16.58 17.79
N ARG A 127 12.58 -16.87 16.70
CA ARG A 127 11.98 -17.32 15.43
C ARG A 127 11.20 -18.63 15.54
N ALA A 128 11.63 -19.54 16.42
CA ALA A 128 10.94 -20.81 16.66
C ALA A 128 9.55 -20.65 17.30
N GLU A 129 9.25 -19.47 17.88
CA GLU A 129 7.96 -19.17 18.53
C GLU A 129 6.97 -18.43 17.59
N LEU A 130 7.36 -18.19 16.33
CA LEU A 130 6.50 -17.51 15.36
C LEU A 130 5.26 -18.33 15.03
N ARG A 131 4.14 -17.64 14.79
CA ARG A 131 2.91 -18.30 14.34
C ARG A 131 3.12 -18.83 12.92
N PRO A 132 2.82 -20.10 12.65
CA PRO A 132 2.97 -20.64 11.31
C PRO A 132 1.83 -20.17 10.41
N GLY A 133 2.17 -19.70 9.21
CA GLY A 133 1.20 -19.47 8.14
C GLY A 133 0.28 -18.25 8.34
N LEU A 134 -0.90 -18.33 7.74
CA LEU A 134 -1.93 -17.31 7.76
C LEU A 134 -2.91 -17.61 8.90
N THR A 135 -3.08 -16.66 9.80
CA THR A 135 -4.14 -16.65 10.81
C THR A 135 -5.26 -15.74 10.34
N VAL A 136 -6.49 -16.23 10.42
CA VAL A 136 -7.70 -15.44 10.21
C VAL A 136 -8.56 -15.52 11.46
N LEU A 137 -9.09 -14.37 11.86
CA LEU A 137 -9.94 -14.22 13.03
C LEU A 137 -11.17 -13.42 12.64
N ASP A 138 -12.34 -13.83 13.11
CA ASP A 138 -13.56 -13.03 13.04
C ASP A 138 -13.89 -12.48 14.43
N VAL A 139 -13.93 -11.16 14.57
CA VAL A 139 -14.18 -10.50 15.87
C VAL A 139 -15.63 -10.58 16.31
N TRP A 140 -16.55 -10.90 15.39
CA TRP A 140 -17.98 -10.90 15.67
C TRP A 140 -18.41 -12.20 16.35
N ASP A 141 -17.97 -13.34 15.83
CA ASP A 141 -18.26 -14.65 16.41
C ASP A 141 -17.10 -15.23 17.25
N GLY A 142 -15.92 -14.60 17.21
CA GLY A 142 -14.73 -15.00 17.94
C GLY A 142 -13.99 -16.20 17.35
N SER A 143 -14.38 -16.65 16.15
CA SER A 143 -13.72 -17.78 15.49
C SER A 143 -12.30 -17.41 15.06
N THR A 144 -11.41 -18.39 15.15
CA THR A 144 -10.03 -18.26 14.67
C THR A 144 -9.66 -19.53 13.93
N TYR A 145 -9.13 -19.38 12.73
CA TYR A 145 -8.55 -20.47 11.97
C TYR A 145 -7.16 -20.10 11.50
N SER A 146 -6.28 -21.09 11.39
CA SER A 146 -4.92 -20.90 10.88
C SER A 146 -4.57 -22.04 9.95
N PHE A 147 -3.90 -21.70 8.86
CA PHE A 147 -3.39 -22.67 7.91
C PHE A 147 -2.07 -22.17 7.36
N VAL A 148 -1.21 -23.11 6.96
CA VAL A 148 0.08 -22.77 6.34
C VAL A 148 -0.11 -22.87 4.83
N PRO A 149 -0.06 -21.76 4.08
CA PRO A 149 -0.03 -21.82 2.63
C PRO A 149 1.14 -22.67 2.17
N GLU A 150 0.98 -23.42 1.09
CA GLU A 150 2.11 -24.15 0.54
C GLU A 150 3.10 -23.17 -0.11
N ARG A 151 4.39 -23.31 0.19
CA ARG A 151 5.43 -22.56 -0.53
C ARG A 151 5.58 -23.19 -1.92
N SER A 152 4.81 -22.68 -2.88
CA SER A 152 4.84 -23.14 -4.27
C SER A 152 6.26 -23.10 -4.87
N GLU A 153 6.69 -24.23 -5.43
CA GLU A 153 7.96 -24.38 -6.19
C GLU A 153 7.98 -23.59 -7.50
N THR A 154 6.82 -23.09 -7.92
CA THR A 154 6.66 -22.29 -9.15
C THR A 154 6.32 -20.84 -8.87
N CYS A 155 6.32 -20.42 -7.59
CA CYS A 155 5.96 -19.06 -7.20
C CYS A 155 6.94 -18.03 -7.80
N PRO A 156 6.52 -17.21 -8.78
CA PRO A 156 7.41 -16.31 -9.50
C PRO A 156 8.20 -15.36 -8.58
N ALA A 157 7.57 -14.77 -7.56
CA ALA A 157 8.27 -13.85 -6.66
C ALA A 157 9.29 -14.54 -5.74
N CYS A 158 8.99 -15.75 -5.25
CA CYS A 158 9.97 -16.56 -4.50
C CYS A 158 11.19 -16.94 -5.36
N HIS A 159 11.04 -16.94 -6.69
CA HIS A 159 12.08 -17.26 -7.67
C HIS A 159 12.64 -16.03 -8.40
N GLY A 160 12.54 -14.83 -7.79
CA GLY A 160 13.22 -13.63 -8.27
C GLY A 160 12.52 -12.87 -9.39
N ARG A 161 11.31 -13.25 -9.78
CA ARG A 161 10.48 -12.48 -10.73
C ARG A 161 9.58 -11.51 -9.97
N TYR A 162 10.07 -10.29 -9.81
CA TYR A 162 9.44 -9.22 -9.04
C TYR A 162 8.58 -8.31 -9.92
N GLU A 163 7.54 -8.88 -10.54
CA GLU A 163 6.65 -8.16 -11.48
C GLU A 163 6.06 -6.86 -10.91
N PHE A 164 5.84 -6.78 -9.60
CA PHE A 164 5.27 -5.58 -8.99
C PHE A 164 6.30 -4.47 -8.77
N LEU A 165 7.60 -4.79 -8.78
CA LEU A 165 8.70 -3.82 -8.77
C LEU A 165 9.15 -3.43 -10.16
N GLU A 166 9.10 -4.36 -11.11
CA GLU A 166 9.53 -4.16 -12.48
C GLU A 166 8.46 -3.32 -13.21
N ALA A 167 8.81 -2.06 -13.46
CA ALA A 167 7.92 -1.12 -14.14
C ALA A 167 7.43 -1.72 -15.47
N ARG A 168 6.11 -1.92 -15.60
CA ARG A 168 5.49 -1.79 -16.92
C ARG A 168 5.52 -0.30 -17.24
N SER A 169 6.43 0.13 -18.13
CA SER A 169 6.54 1.51 -18.59
C SER A 169 5.16 2.09 -18.92
N GLY A 170 4.77 3.19 -18.26
CA GLY A 170 3.51 3.89 -18.52
C GLY A 170 2.85 4.51 -17.29
N THR A 171 1.75 5.21 -17.53
CA THR A 171 0.87 5.74 -16.48
C THR A 171 0.12 4.58 -15.83
N ARG A 172 0.33 4.34 -14.53
CA ARG A 172 -0.47 3.38 -13.75
C ARG A 172 -1.68 4.06 -13.17
N THR A 173 -2.77 3.32 -13.13
CA THR A 173 -4.03 3.71 -12.53
C THR A 173 -4.36 2.69 -11.46
N THR A 174 -4.69 3.16 -10.28
CA THR A 174 -5.14 2.34 -9.17
C THR A 174 -6.43 2.95 -8.69
N SER A 175 -7.54 2.24 -8.87
CA SER A 175 -8.81 2.65 -8.29
C SER A 175 -8.69 2.69 -6.77
N LEU A 176 -8.87 3.87 -6.16
CA LEU A 176 -8.88 4.01 -4.70
C LEU A 176 -10.25 3.55 -4.23
N CYS A 177 -10.25 2.36 -3.62
CA CYS A 177 -11.44 1.72 -3.09
C CYS A 177 -12.28 2.71 -2.29
N GLY A 178 -13.59 2.78 -2.57
CA GLY A 178 -14.57 3.56 -1.78
C GLY A 178 -14.57 5.09 -1.94
N GLN A 179 -13.57 5.66 -2.60
CA GLN A 179 -13.41 7.12 -2.70
C GLN A 179 -14.03 7.73 -3.97
N ASN A 180 -14.71 6.93 -4.82
CA ASN A 180 -15.09 7.31 -6.20
C ASN A 180 -13.95 8.06 -6.90
N SER A 181 -12.73 7.51 -6.79
CA SER A 181 -11.54 8.17 -7.29
C SER A 181 -10.53 7.15 -7.81
N VAL A 182 -9.75 7.58 -8.79
CA VAL A 182 -8.64 6.81 -9.35
C VAL A 182 -7.35 7.55 -9.07
N GLN A 183 -6.40 6.86 -8.47
CA GLN A 183 -5.04 7.33 -8.36
C GLN A 183 -4.31 7.06 -9.68
N VAL A 184 -3.68 8.08 -10.23
CA VAL A 184 -2.86 8.02 -11.43
C VAL A 184 -1.41 8.30 -11.03
N LEU A 185 -0.49 7.42 -11.40
CA LEU A 185 0.95 7.61 -11.21
C LEU A 185 1.65 7.56 -12.56
N SER A 186 2.29 8.67 -12.94
CA SER A 186 3.16 8.72 -14.13
C SER A 186 4.61 8.90 -13.71
N THR A 187 5.45 7.91 -14.05
CA THR A 187 6.89 7.98 -13.78
C THR A 187 7.64 8.87 -14.76
N ALA A 188 7.02 9.23 -15.89
CA ALA A 188 7.58 10.18 -16.85
C ALA A 188 7.51 11.63 -16.34
N ALA A 189 6.65 11.92 -15.35
CA ALA A 189 6.41 13.29 -14.86
C ALA A 189 7.56 13.87 -14.01
N GLY A 190 8.53 13.05 -13.55
CA GLY A 190 9.63 13.50 -12.71
C GLY A 190 9.16 14.19 -11.41
N LYS A 191 10.02 15.00 -10.78
CA LYS A 191 9.61 15.90 -9.69
C LYS A 191 8.91 17.11 -10.29
N LEU A 192 7.61 17.22 -10.04
CA LEU A 192 6.81 18.34 -10.54
C LEU A 192 6.98 19.58 -9.66
N SER A 193 7.22 20.73 -10.29
CA SER A 193 7.07 22.03 -9.65
C SER A 193 5.58 22.38 -9.60
N LEU A 194 4.96 22.18 -8.43
CA LEU A 194 3.53 22.46 -8.28
C LEU A 194 3.17 23.93 -8.58
N GLY A 195 4.09 24.87 -8.36
CA GLY A 195 3.87 26.28 -8.72
C GLY A 195 3.80 26.52 -10.23
N GLU A 196 4.64 25.83 -11.02
CA GLU A 196 4.62 25.93 -12.49
C GLU A 196 3.35 25.30 -13.06
N VAL A 197 2.94 24.15 -12.51
CA VAL A 197 1.68 23.49 -12.89
C VAL A 197 0.48 24.36 -12.51
N ALA A 198 0.49 25.00 -11.33
CA ALA A 198 -0.57 25.93 -10.93
C ALA A 198 -0.72 27.09 -11.93
N GLY A 199 0.38 27.76 -12.29
CA GLY A 199 0.35 28.85 -13.26
C GLY A 199 -0.16 28.44 -14.64
N ARG A 200 0.13 27.20 -15.08
CA ARG A 200 -0.46 26.64 -16.31
C ARG A 200 -1.97 26.45 -16.20
N LEU A 201 -2.50 26.10 -15.03
CA LEU A 201 -3.90 25.71 -14.84
C LEU A 201 -4.82 26.87 -14.39
N GLU A 202 -4.27 28.03 -14.01
CA GLU A 202 -5.04 29.20 -13.56
C GLU A 202 -6.14 29.64 -14.55
N HIS A 203 -5.93 29.44 -15.85
CA HIS A 203 -6.91 29.80 -16.89
C HIS A 203 -8.14 28.87 -16.94
N LEU A 204 -8.07 27.70 -16.31
CA LEU A 204 -9.16 26.71 -16.29
C LEU A 204 -10.11 26.91 -15.11
N GLY A 205 -9.71 27.67 -14.09
CA GLY A 205 -10.54 27.94 -12.91
C GLY A 205 -9.74 28.07 -11.62
N PRO A 206 -10.41 27.96 -10.45
CA PRO A 206 -9.77 28.04 -9.16
C PRO A 206 -8.75 26.92 -8.94
N VAL A 207 -7.49 27.30 -8.72
CA VAL A 207 -6.40 26.38 -8.36
C VAL A 207 -5.91 26.72 -6.96
N SER A 208 -5.71 25.71 -6.12
CA SER A 208 -5.09 25.86 -4.80
C SER A 208 -3.88 24.96 -4.71
N TYR A 209 -2.76 25.43 -4.19
CA TYR A 209 -1.58 24.60 -4.03
C TYR A 209 -0.78 24.93 -2.77
N SER A 210 0.00 23.95 -2.35
CA SER A 210 0.98 24.04 -1.26
C SER A 210 2.25 23.32 -1.69
N ARG A 211 3.26 23.26 -0.81
CA ARG A 211 4.47 22.46 -1.07
C ARG A 211 4.21 20.95 -1.17
N PHE A 212 3.03 20.47 -0.76
CA PHE A 212 2.71 19.04 -0.66
C PHE A 212 1.70 18.56 -1.70
N MET A 213 0.83 19.44 -2.19
CA MET A 213 -0.22 19.09 -3.13
C MET A 213 -0.74 20.32 -3.88
N LEU A 214 -1.29 20.09 -5.07
CA LEU A 214 -2.04 21.04 -5.88
C LEU A 214 -3.43 20.45 -6.12
N ARG A 215 -4.47 21.27 -6.04
CA ARG A 215 -5.86 20.88 -6.25
C ARG A 215 -6.54 21.84 -7.22
N PHE A 216 -7.27 21.28 -8.17
CA PHE A 216 -8.05 21.99 -9.17
C PHE A 216 -9.26 21.16 -9.60
N GLU A 217 -10.22 21.79 -10.29
CA GLU A 217 -11.44 21.14 -10.79
C GLU A 217 -11.55 21.34 -12.30
N VAL A 218 -11.82 20.27 -13.04
CA VAL A 218 -11.98 20.25 -14.49
C VAL A 218 -13.03 19.21 -14.88
N ASP A 219 -13.90 19.52 -15.84
CA ASP A 219 -14.89 18.59 -16.39
C ASP A 219 -15.73 17.85 -15.32
N GLY A 220 -16.04 18.54 -14.21
CA GLY A 220 -16.79 17.98 -13.07
C GLY A 220 -15.99 17.03 -12.16
N HIS A 221 -14.67 16.96 -12.33
CA HIS A 221 -13.76 16.13 -11.56
C HIS A 221 -12.80 17.00 -10.74
N GLU A 222 -12.60 16.64 -9.47
CA GLU A 222 -11.55 17.23 -8.65
C GLU A 222 -10.26 16.43 -8.81
N ILE A 223 -9.18 17.10 -9.17
CA ILE A 223 -7.85 16.50 -9.32
C ILE A 223 -6.93 17.04 -8.23
N VAL A 224 -6.32 16.12 -7.46
CA VAL A 224 -5.29 16.43 -6.46
C VAL A 224 -3.96 15.87 -6.94
N LEU A 225 -3.03 16.75 -7.30
CA LEU A 225 -1.69 16.43 -7.80
C LEU A 225 -0.62 16.55 -6.71
N PHE A 226 0.34 15.64 -6.71
CA PHE A 226 1.45 15.58 -5.76
C PHE A 226 2.81 15.80 -6.45
N PRO A 227 3.85 16.25 -5.72
CA PRO A 227 5.17 16.56 -6.29
C PRO A 227 5.89 15.38 -6.94
N ASP A 228 5.51 14.14 -6.60
CA ASP A 228 6.07 12.90 -7.11
C ASP A 228 5.41 12.42 -8.42
N GLY A 229 4.56 13.25 -9.03
CA GLY A 229 3.86 12.91 -10.27
C GLY A 229 2.57 12.12 -10.05
N ARG A 230 2.20 11.83 -8.81
CA ARG A 230 0.93 11.16 -8.49
C ARG A 230 -0.22 12.15 -8.56
N ALA A 231 -1.38 11.74 -9.07
CA ALA A 231 -2.62 12.48 -8.96
C ALA A 231 -3.75 11.59 -8.47
N ILE A 232 -4.73 12.16 -7.77
CA ILE A 232 -5.99 11.52 -7.44
C ILE A 232 -7.07 12.25 -8.21
N VAL A 233 -7.76 11.54 -9.09
CA VAL A 233 -8.90 12.03 -9.86
C VAL A 233 -10.17 11.57 -9.18
N LYS A 234 -10.90 12.49 -8.54
CA LYS A 234 -12.18 12.22 -7.89
C LYS A 234 -13.34 12.40 -8.85
N GLY A 235 -14.43 11.68 -8.61
CA GLY A 235 -15.64 11.71 -9.44
C GLY A 235 -15.71 10.57 -10.47
N THR A 236 -14.74 9.66 -10.47
CA THR A 236 -14.71 8.51 -11.40
C THR A 236 -14.05 7.28 -10.78
N THR A 237 -14.51 6.10 -11.18
CA THR A 237 -13.82 4.82 -11.00
C THR A 237 -13.28 4.26 -12.32
N ASP A 238 -13.46 4.99 -13.43
CA ASP A 238 -12.95 4.59 -14.75
C ASP A 238 -11.51 5.05 -14.91
N GLU A 239 -10.60 4.07 -14.92
CA GLU A 239 -9.17 4.28 -15.09
C GLU A 239 -8.80 4.95 -16.42
N THR A 240 -9.58 4.71 -17.48
CA THR A 240 -9.37 5.32 -18.80
C THR A 240 -9.64 6.81 -18.74
N VAL A 241 -10.76 7.20 -18.10
CA VAL A 241 -11.12 8.61 -17.88
C VAL A 241 -10.06 9.30 -17.03
N ALA A 242 -9.66 8.69 -15.91
CA ALA A 242 -8.66 9.26 -15.03
C ALA A 242 -7.29 9.44 -15.74
N ARG A 243 -6.87 8.46 -16.54
CA ARG A 243 -5.64 8.54 -17.33
C ARG A 243 -5.71 9.63 -18.41
N ALA A 244 -6.86 9.79 -19.07
CA ALA A 244 -7.07 10.83 -20.07
C ALA A 244 -7.00 12.23 -19.46
N LEU A 245 -7.70 12.46 -18.34
CA LEU A 245 -7.67 13.73 -17.59
C LEU A 245 -6.25 14.05 -17.11
N TYR A 246 -5.54 13.05 -16.58
CA TYR A 246 -4.14 13.23 -16.18
C TYR A 246 -3.27 13.63 -17.37
N ALA A 247 -3.34 12.90 -18.50
CA ALA A 247 -2.52 13.19 -19.67
C ALA A 247 -2.81 14.58 -20.26
N GLN A 248 -4.07 15.02 -20.24
CA GLN A 248 -4.50 16.30 -20.79
C GLN A 248 -4.04 17.49 -19.93
N TYR A 249 -4.17 17.40 -18.61
CA TYR A 249 -3.98 18.57 -17.73
C TYR A 249 -2.66 18.54 -16.93
N VAL A 250 -2.14 17.35 -16.65
CA VAL A 250 -0.89 17.16 -15.89
C VAL A 250 0.26 16.74 -16.81
N GLY A 251 -0.05 15.96 -17.85
CA GLY A 251 0.91 15.56 -18.88
C GLY A 251 1.60 16.77 -19.52
N ALA A 252 2.88 16.59 -19.82
CA ALA A 252 3.66 17.48 -20.67
C ALA A 252 3.68 16.92 -22.10
#